data_AF-A0A7G8X1C0-F1
#
_entry.id   AF-A0A7G8X1C0-F1
#
_cell.length_a   1.000
_cell.length_b   1.000
_cell.length_c   1.000
_cell.angle_alpha   90.00
_cell.angle_beta   90.00
_cell.angle_gamma   90.00
#
_symmetry.space_group_name_H-M   'P 1'
#
loop_
_entity.id
_entity.type
_entity.pdbx_description
1 polymer ?
#
loop_
_entity_poly.entity_id
_entity_poly.type
_entity_poly.pdbx_seq_one_letter_code
_entity_poly.pdbx_strand_id
1 'polypeptide(L)'
;MKEKSEIFLKLYTLLFGSGIAKDLRPVNCTTLLAIASFIDDKGNCCPTQIHIAEVTGMSTATVNKAVNALLEFKVNGKSIITREFVQQAQFTYSYYTFHLI
;
A
#
# COMPACT_ATOMS: atom_id res chain seq x y z
N MET A 1 -17.95 13.69 -10.09
CA MET A 1 -17.18 12.81 -9.17
C MET A 1 -18.12 11.70 -8.75
N LYS A 2 -17.76 10.42 -8.91
CA LYS A 2 -18.49 9.34 -8.22
C LYS A 2 -18.37 9.62 -6.72
N GLU A 3 -19.48 9.66 -6.00
CA GLU A 3 -19.46 9.69 -4.53
C GLU A 3 -18.60 8.51 -4.05
N LYS A 4 -17.45 8.79 -3.43
CA LYS A 4 -16.76 7.78 -2.64
C LYS A 4 -17.67 7.50 -1.46
N SER A 5 -18.14 6.26 -1.31
CA SER A 5 -18.78 5.89 -0.04
C SER A 5 -17.78 6.13 1.09
N GLU A 6 -18.26 6.68 2.20
CA GLU A 6 -17.45 6.86 3.41
C GLU A 6 -17.18 5.48 4.01
N ILE A 7 -16.11 4.83 3.55
CA ILE A 7 -15.72 3.49 3.99
C ILE A 7 -14.87 3.64 5.27
N PHE A 8 -15.37 3.06 6.36
CA PHE A 8 -14.53 2.81 7.53
C PHE A 8 -13.58 1.64 7.24
N LEU A 9 -12.28 1.84 7.41
CA LEU A 9 -11.27 0.84 7.08
C LEU A 9 -11.34 -0.34 8.07
N LYS A 10 -11.74 -1.53 7.59
CA LYS A 10 -11.73 -2.75 8.39
C LYS A 10 -10.31 -3.32 8.43
N LEU A 11 -9.68 -3.23 9.59
CA LEU A 11 -8.29 -3.63 9.80
C LEU A 11 -8.20 -4.97 10.53
N TYR A 12 -7.22 -5.79 10.17
CA TYR A 12 -6.85 -6.98 10.94
C TYR A 12 -6.26 -6.55 12.29
N THR A 13 -6.99 -6.78 13.37
CA THR A 13 -6.66 -6.25 14.72
C THR A 13 -5.29 -6.73 15.24
N LEU A 14 -4.87 -7.92 14.83
CA LEU A 14 -3.55 -8.45 15.18
C LEU A 14 -2.40 -7.67 14.54
N LEU A 15 -2.63 -6.77 13.56
CA LEU A 15 -1.60 -5.86 13.06
C LEU A 15 -0.93 -5.08 14.21
N PHE A 16 -1.71 -4.59 15.16
CA PHE A 16 -1.20 -3.90 16.34
C PHE A 16 -0.90 -4.87 17.49
N GLY A 17 -1.75 -5.88 17.70
CA GLY A 17 -1.60 -6.83 18.80
C GLY A 17 -0.36 -7.74 18.70
N SER A 18 0.13 -8.01 17.50
CA SER A 18 1.30 -8.88 17.26
C SER A 18 2.63 -8.15 17.13
N GLY A 19 2.63 -6.81 17.11
CA GLY A 19 3.82 -6.00 16.87
C GLY A 19 4.14 -5.72 15.40
N ILE A 20 3.39 -6.25 14.43
CA ILE A 20 3.62 -5.99 12.99
C ILE A 20 3.62 -4.47 12.68
N ALA A 21 2.67 -3.70 13.23
CA ALA A 21 2.64 -2.24 13.06
C ALA A 21 3.90 -1.55 13.58
N LYS A 22 4.45 -2.05 14.70
CA LYS A 22 5.69 -1.53 15.29
C LYS A 22 6.87 -1.81 14.36
N ASP A 23 6.96 -3.01 13.82
CA ASP A 23 8.05 -3.42 12.92
C ASP A 23 7.98 -2.70 11.57
N LEU A 24 6.76 -2.46 11.05
CA LEU A 24 6.55 -1.61 9.88
C LEU A 24 7.02 -0.18 10.12
N ARG A 25 6.86 0.36 11.33
CA ARG A 25 7.05 1.77 11.69
C ARG A 25 5.98 2.68 11.08
N PRO A 26 5.74 3.89 11.64
CA PRO A 26 4.61 4.74 11.27
C PRO A 26 4.53 5.11 9.79
N VAL A 27 5.67 5.44 9.16
CA VAL A 27 5.73 5.87 7.75
C VAL A 27 5.33 4.72 6.81
N ASN A 28 5.85 3.51 7.04
CA ASN A 28 5.51 2.37 6.18
C ASN A 28 4.08 1.92 6.43
N CYS A 29 3.61 1.93 7.69
CA CYS A 29 2.22 1.61 8.01
C CYS A 29 1.26 2.58 7.32
N THR A 30 1.53 3.88 7.37
CA THR A 30 0.74 4.91 6.67
C THR A 30 0.77 4.70 5.16
N THR A 31 1.94 4.38 4.60
CA THR A 31 2.08 4.09 3.16
C THR A 31 1.29 2.86 2.75
N LEU A 32 1.30 1.78 3.54
CA LEU A 32 0.54 0.56 3.29
C LEU A 32 -0.97 0.83 3.26
N LEU A 33 -1.47 1.58 4.25
CA LEU A 33 -2.87 1.98 4.32
C LEU A 33 -3.26 2.89 3.15
N ALA A 34 -2.39 3.82 2.77
CA ALA A 34 -2.61 4.68 1.61
C ALA A 34 -2.73 3.85 0.33
N ILE A 35 -1.82 2.90 0.07
CA ILE A 35 -1.90 2.00 -1.09
C ILE A 35 -3.21 1.21 -1.05
N ALA A 36 -3.57 0.64 0.10
CA ALA A 36 -4.80 -0.15 0.26
C ALA A 36 -6.07 0.66 -0.05
N SER A 37 -6.06 1.98 0.19
CA SER A 37 -7.19 2.87 -0.10
C SER A 37 -7.49 3.06 -1.60
N PHE A 38 -6.57 2.63 -2.48
CA PHE A 38 -6.74 2.65 -3.94
C PHE A 38 -7.23 1.33 -4.51
N ILE A 39 -7.45 0.30 -3.68
CA ILE A 39 -8.03 -0.97 -4.14
C ILE A 39 -9.47 -0.71 -4.59
N ASP A 40 -9.77 -1.03 -5.85
CA ASP A 40 -11.11 -0.93 -6.39
C ASP A 40 -11.99 -2.16 -6.07
N ASP A 41 -13.24 -2.15 -6.52
CA ASP A 41 -14.22 -3.24 -6.33
C ASP A 41 -13.81 -4.58 -6.97
N LYS A 42 -12.86 -4.55 -7.90
CA LYS A 42 -12.30 -5.72 -8.57
C LYS A 42 -10.95 -6.15 -7.99
N GLY A 43 -10.45 -5.45 -6.98
CA GLY A 43 -9.16 -5.72 -6.37
C GLY A 43 -7.97 -5.10 -7.11
N ASN A 44 -8.19 -4.23 -8.11
CA ASN A 44 -7.10 -3.54 -8.80
C ASN A 44 -6.52 -2.46 -7.89
N CYS A 45 -5.19 -2.38 -7.82
CA CYS A 45 -4.50 -1.42 -6.99
C CYS A 45 -3.29 -0.84 -7.75
N CYS A 46 -3.50 0.31 -8.39
CA CYS A 46 -2.50 0.93 -9.26
C CYS A 46 -2.10 2.36 -8.87
N PRO A 47 -1.93 2.71 -7.58
CA PRO A 47 -1.50 4.06 -7.24
C PRO A 47 -0.06 4.33 -7.70
N THR A 48 0.16 5.51 -8.27
CA THR A 48 1.52 6.02 -8.50
C THR A 48 2.12 6.50 -7.19
N GLN A 49 3.45 6.55 -7.10
CA GLN A 49 4.12 7.07 -5.90
C GLN A 49 3.84 8.57 -5.68
N ILE A 50 3.48 9.29 -6.75
CA ILE A 50 3.01 10.68 -6.67
C ILE A 50 1.63 10.76 -6.01
N HIS A 51 0.66 9.94 -6.43
CA HIS A 51 -0.66 9.91 -5.78
C HIS A 51 -0.55 9.51 -4.31
N ILE A 52 0.32 8.55 -3.97
CA ILE A 52 0.57 8.16 -2.57
C ILE A 52 1.14 9.36 -1.79
N ALA A 53 2.11 10.08 -2.37
CA ALA A 53 2.69 11.27 -1.76
C ALA A 53 1.63 12.36 -1.50
N GLU A 54 0.77 12.63 -2.47
CA GLU A 54 -0.33 13.60 -2.36
C GLU A 54 -1.30 13.29 -1.22
N VAL A 55 -1.79 12.04 -1.14
CA VAL A 55 -2.79 11.68 -0.12
C VAL A 55 -2.20 11.53 1.28
N THR A 56 -0.89 11.30 1.38
CA THR A 56 -0.20 11.16 2.68
C THR A 56 0.47 12.44 3.15
N GLY A 57 0.62 13.46 2.28
CA GLY A 57 1.41 14.66 2.56
C GLY A 57 2.92 14.42 2.65
N MET A 58 3.39 13.24 2.24
CA MET A 58 4.81 12.88 2.27
C MET A 58 5.51 13.25 0.96
N SER A 59 6.83 13.41 0.99
CA SER A 59 7.60 13.54 -0.26
C SER A 59 7.59 12.23 -1.05
N THR A 60 7.65 12.31 -2.38
CA THR A 60 7.79 11.12 -3.25
C THR A 60 9.02 10.29 -2.90
N ALA A 61 10.11 10.92 -2.44
CA ALA A 61 11.31 10.21 -1.99
C ALA A 61 11.06 9.39 -0.72
N THR A 62 10.30 9.92 0.24
CA THR A 62 9.86 9.20 1.44
C THR A 62 8.97 8.03 1.07
N VAL A 63 8.00 8.25 0.18
CA VAL A 63 7.11 7.20 -0.32
C VAL A 63 7.89 6.09 -1.00
N ASN A 64 8.86 6.40 -1.87
CA ASN A 64 9.68 5.40 -2.53
C ASN A 64 10.45 4.52 -1.53
N LYS A 65 11.05 5.14 -0.49
CA LYS A 65 11.72 4.39 0.58
C LYS A 65 10.75 3.49 1.34
N ALA A 66 9.56 4.00 1.64
CA ALA A 66 8.53 3.25 2.34
C ALA A 66 8.00 2.07 1.50
N VAL A 67 7.74 2.28 0.21
CA VAL A 67 7.33 1.24 -0.74
C VAL A 67 8.39 0.13 -0.80
N ASN A 68 9.67 0.48 -0.96
CA ASN A 68 10.73 -0.54 -1.00
C ASN A 68 10.80 -1.33 0.31
N ALA A 69 10.71 -0.66 1.47
CA ALA A 69 10.67 -1.33 2.76
C ALA A 69 9.46 -2.27 2.90
N LEU A 70 8.29 -1.88 2.36
CA LEU A 70 7.09 -2.72 2.36
C LEU A 70 7.25 -3.97 1.48
N LEU A 71 7.89 -3.84 0.32
CA LEU A 71 8.14 -4.96 -0.60
C LEU A 71 9.15 -5.97 -0.02
N GLU A 72 10.05 -5.52 0.83
CA GLU A 72 11.00 -6.36 1.57
C GLU A 72 10.42 -6.95 2.85
N PHE A 73 9.38 -6.33 3.41
CA PHE A 73 8.79 -6.73 4.69
C PHE A 73 8.04 -8.06 4.59
N LYS A 74 8.31 -8.95 5.56
CA LYS A 74 7.72 -10.28 5.63
C LYS A 74 7.21 -10.60 7.03
N VAL A 75 6.07 -11.27 7.09
CA VAL A 75 5.52 -11.86 8.32
C VAL A 75 5.58 -13.37 8.15
N ASN A 76 6.23 -14.08 9.07
CA ASN A 76 6.42 -15.53 9.00
C ASN A 76 7.00 -16.00 7.63
N GLY A 77 7.93 -15.22 7.07
CA GLY A 77 8.55 -15.49 5.77
C GLY A 77 7.70 -15.14 4.54
N LYS A 78 6.46 -14.68 4.71
CA LYS A 78 5.55 -14.29 3.63
C LYS A 78 5.51 -12.77 3.45
N SER A 79 5.62 -12.31 2.22
CA SER A 79 5.44 -10.89 1.87
C SER A 79 3.99 -10.48 2.07
N ILE A 80 3.77 -9.29 2.63
CA ILE A 80 2.41 -8.75 2.84
C ILE A 80 1.88 -8.00 1.61
N ILE A 81 2.79 -7.53 0.76
CA ILE A 81 2.49 -6.82 -0.48
C ILE A 81 3.57 -7.13 -1.52
N THR A 82 3.15 -7.28 -2.77
CA THR A 82 4.06 -7.35 -3.92
C THR A 82 3.73 -6.27 -4.93
N ARG A 83 4.69 -5.99 -5.83
CA ARG A 83 4.51 -5.04 -6.92
C ARG A 83 4.97 -5.66 -8.22
N GLU A 84 4.16 -5.50 -9.24
CA GLU A 84 4.49 -5.78 -10.63
C GLU A 84 4.48 -4.48 -11.43
N PHE A 85 5.27 -4.42 -12.50
CA PHE A 85 5.22 -3.33 -13.46
C PHE A 85 4.39 -3.77 -14.66
N VAL A 86 3.24 -3.16 -14.83
CA VAL A 86 2.33 -3.46 -15.95
C VAL A 86 2.57 -2.43 -17.04
N GLN A 87 2.84 -2.90 -18.25
CA GLN A 87 2.96 -2.07 -19.44
C GLN A 87 1.60 -2.01 -20.14
N GLN A 88 1.11 -0.80 -20.38
CA GLN A 88 -0.11 -0.57 -21.16
C GLN A 88 0.16 0.55 -22.15
N ALA A 89 0.16 0.19 -23.44
CA ALA A 89 0.60 1.05 -24.53
C ALA A 89 1.98 1.67 -24.23
N GLN A 90 2.10 3.00 -24.22
CA GLN A 90 3.35 3.70 -23.92
C GLN A 90 3.65 3.90 -22.43
N PHE A 91 2.77 3.46 -21.52
CA PHE A 91 2.91 3.72 -20.09
C PHE A 91 3.25 2.44 -19.31
N THR A 92 4.10 2.58 -18.29
CA THR A 92 4.37 1.54 -17.30
C THR A 92 3.91 2.03 -15.94
N TYR A 93 3.10 1.23 -15.24
CA TYR A 93 2.62 1.57 -13.91
C TYR A 93 2.87 0.44 -12.90
N SER A 94 2.87 0.81 -11.63
CA SER A 94 2.95 -0.13 -10.52
C SER A 94 1.59 -0.76 -10.29
N TYR A 95 1.51 -2.09 -10.27
CA TYR A 95 0.36 -2.85 -9.84
C TYR A 95 0.70 -3.55 -8.53
N TYR A 96 -0.09 -3.30 -7.49
CA TYR A 96 0.16 -3.83 -6.15
C TYR A 96 -0.81 -4.95 -5.81
N THR A 97 -0.31 -6.01 -5.18
CA THR A 97 -1.12 -7.13 -4.70
C THR A 97 -0.89 -7.32 -3.22
N PHE A 98 -1.97 -7.30 -2.43
CA PHE A 98 -1.94 -7.58 -1.00
C PHE A 98 -2.13 -9.07 -0.76
N HIS A 99 -1.34 -9.61 0.16
CA HIS A 99 -1.39 -11.03 0.51
C HIS A 99 -1.99 -11.21 1.90
N LEU A 100 -2.89 -12.19 2.03
CA LEU A 100 -3.40 -12.61 3.33
C LEU A 100 -2.28 -13.34 4.07
N ILE A 101 -2.01 -12.90 5.30
CA ILE A 101 -1.04 -13.48 6.25
C ILE A 101 -1.74 -14.26 7.34
#